data_AF-A0A8I6YJ39-F1
#
_entry.id   AF-A0A8I6YJ39-F1
#
_cell.length_a   1.000
_cell.length_b   1.000
_cell.length_c   1.000
_cell.angle_alpha   90.00
_cell.angle_beta   90.00
_cell.angle_gamma   90.00
#
_symmetry.space_group_name_H-M   'P 1'
#
loop_
_entity.id
_entity.type
_entity.pdbx_description
1 polymer ?
#
loop_
_entity_poly.entity_id
_entity_poly.type
_entity_poly.pdbx_seq_one_letter_code
_entity_poly.pdbx_strand_id
1 'polypeptide(L)'
;MAASNDAGVVVIFDFDKTIIDCDSDNWVVDALGATQRFDELLLHLPWNSAIDTMMGELHSQGTTIDEIAGSIRTAPLSHHVVAAIKTAQALGCELRILSDANAFFIDTVLAHHGLAGCFSEISTNSASVDAGGCLRITPHHDFRHGACSSHGCTLATCPPNMCKGKVMEELLQELSAEAAVGNRRPSRVVYLGDGRGDYCPTLKLAARDYMMPRKGYPVSDLIAGDRRAVRADVRGWADFKDLETVLLGIIQECAAAAIKESHDGDQVVGMVVPECRVLPAPKMAMTVLQRQFICPTDTHLCQTRDVW
;
A
#
# COMPACT_ATOMS: atom_id res chain seq x y z
N MET A 1 -20.80 -14.99 -18.75
CA MET A 1 -19.59 -14.45 -18.10
C MET A 1 -20.07 -13.38 -17.14
N ALA A 2 -19.90 -13.59 -15.83
CA ALA A 2 -20.27 -12.56 -14.85
C ALA A 2 -19.42 -11.33 -15.17
N ALA A 3 -20.06 -10.16 -15.33
CA ALA A 3 -19.34 -8.91 -15.37
C ALA A 3 -18.43 -8.89 -14.14
N SER A 4 -17.11 -8.78 -14.35
CA SER A 4 -16.21 -8.50 -13.24
C SER A 4 -16.78 -7.26 -12.56
N ASN A 5 -17.05 -7.38 -11.26
CA ASN A 5 -17.48 -6.25 -10.46
C ASN A 5 -16.23 -5.38 -10.25
N ASP A 6 -15.70 -4.79 -11.33
CA ASP A 6 -14.50 -3.96 -11.33
C ASP A 6 -14.89 -2.63 -10.70
N ALA A 7 -14.27 -2.25 -9.58
CA ALA A 7 -14.52 -1.00 -8.88
C ALA A 7 -13.74 0.18 -9.46
N GLY A 8 -12.88 0.00 -10.48
CA GLY A 8 -12.08 1.09 -11.06
C GLY A 8 -11.25 1.80 -10.02
N VAL A 9 -10.86 1.05 -9.00
CA VAL A 9 -10.00 1.49 -7.91
C VAL A 9 -8.92 0.42 -7.80
N VAL A 10 -7.68 0.87 -7.94
CA VAL A 10 -6.49 0.07 -7.68
C VAL A 10 -5.91 0.54 -6.36
N VAL A 11 -5.85 -0.35 -5.37
CA VAL A 11 -5.26 -0.06 -4.07
C VAL A 11 -3.88 -0.70 -4.03
N ILE A 12 -2.86 0.12 -3.81
CA ILE A 12 -1.46 -0.29 -3.76
C ILE A 12 -0.98 -0.13 -2.33
N PHE A 13 -0.55 -1.21 -1.71
CA PHE A 13 -0.06 -1.22 -0.34
C PHE A 13 1.47 -1.31 -0.32
N ASP A 14 2.11 -0.50 0.50
CA ASP A 14 3.37 -0.94 1.12
C ASP A 14 3.10 -2.09 2.11
N PHE A 15 4.14 -2.84 2.47
CA PHE A 15 4.03 -4.01 3.33
C PHE A 15 4.47 -3.73 4.77
N ASP A 16 5.75 -3.44 4.98
CA ASP A 16 6.31 -3.15 6.30
C ASP A 16 5.66 -1.90 6.89
N LYS A 17 5.34 -1.94 8.18
CA LYS A 17 4.64 -0.86 8.92
C LYS A 17 3.35 -0.35 8.25
N THR A 18 2.80 -1.07 7.27
CA THR A 18 1.58 -0.71 6.55
C THR A 18 0.57 -1.87 6.57
N ILE A 19 0.94 -3.04 6.04
CA ILE A 19 0.15 -4.28 6.19
C ILE A 19 0.44 -4.93 7.55
N ILE A 20 1.72 -5.08 7.88
CA ILE A 20 2.18 -5.56 9.19
C ILE A 20 2.66 -4.38 10.04
N ASP A 21 2.59 -4.49 11.37
CA ASP A 21 3.00 -3.43 12.30
C ASP A 21 4.46 -3.56 12.75
N CYS A 22 5.33 -3.94 11.82
CA CYS A 22 6.77 -4.01 12.04
C CYS A 22 7.52 -3.89 10.71
N ASP A 23 8.84 -3.80 10.81
CA ASP A 23 9.75 -4.03 9.70
C ASP A 23 10.08 -5.52 9.66
N SER A 24 9.80 -6.19 8.54
CA SER A 24 9.90 -7.64 8.40
C SER A 24 11.32 -8.18 8.56
N ASP A 25 12.31 -7.47 8.01
CA ASP A 25 13.72 -7.82 8.14
C ASP A 25 14.17 -7.77 9.60
N ASN A 26 13.94 -6.64 10.28
CA ASN A 26 14.26 -6.50 11.71
C ASN A 26 13.50 -7.52 12.56
N TRP A 27 12.22 -7.79 12.25
CA TRP A 27 11.43 -8.77 12.99
C TRP A 27 12.06 -10.16 12.97
N VAL A 28 12.48 -10.63 11.79
CA VAL A 28 13.13 -11.94 11.63
C VAL A 28 14.49 -11.96 12.30
N VAL A 29 15.31 -10.94 12.07
CA VAL A 29 16.66 -10.82 12.64
C VAL A 29 16.62 -10.81 14.17
N ASP A 30 15.72 -10.03 14.76
CA ASP A 30 15.57 -9.92 16.21
C ASP A 30 15.09 -11.24 16.82
N ALA A 31 14.08 -11.87 16.22
CA ALA A 31 13.54 -13.14 16.69
C ALA A 31 14.56 -14.29 16.64
N LEU A 32 15.51 -14.23 15.71
CA LEU A 32 16.58 -15.21 15.56
C LEU A 32 17.86 -14.83 16.33
N GLY A 33 17.83 -13.74 17.11
CA GLY A 33 18.96 -13.31 17.94
C GLY A 33 20.16 -12.77 17.16
N ALA A 34 19.94 -12.29 15.94
CA ALA A 34 20.99 -11.83 15.04
C ALA A 34 21.16 -10.30 14.98
N THR A 35 20.42 -9.54 15.80
CA THR A 35 20.40 -8.05 15.78
C THR A 35 21.79 -7.43 15.76
N GLN A 36 22.66 -7.81 16.71
CA GLN A 36 24.00 -7.25 16.80
C GLN A 36 24.81 -7.49 15.51
N ARG A 37 24.71 -8.70 14.95
CA ARG A 37 25.45 -9.05 13.75
C ARG A 37 24.92 -8.31 12.53
N PHE A 38 23.60 -8.14 12.44
CA PHE A 38 22.96 -7.38 11.38
C PHE A 38 23.35 -5.89 11.44
N ASP A 39 23.39 -5.30 12.64
CA ASP A 39 23.86 -3.92 12.85
C ASP A 39 25.32 -3.74 12.35
N GLU A 40 26.19 -4.72 12.59
CA GLU A 40 27.56 -4.72 12.08
C GLU A 40 27.62 -4.78 10.54
N LEU A 41 26.75 -5.58 9.90
CA LEU A 41 26.66 -5.65 8.44
C LEU A 41 26.21 -4.31 7.84
N LEU A 42 25.26 -3.63 8.47
CA LEU A 42 24.72 -2.34 8.01
C LEU A 42 25.75 -1.20 8.05
N LEU A 43 26.87 -1.34 8.78
CA LEU A 43 27.97 -0.38 8.73
C LEU A 43 28.73 -0.40 7.39
N HIS A 44 28.61 -1.48 6.63
CA HIS A 44 29.44 -1.73 5.45
C HIS A 44 28.64 -2.11 4.20
N LEU A 45 27.40 -2.56 4.37
CA LEU A 45 26.53 -3.02 3.29
C LEU A 45 25.23 -2.21 3.23
N PRO A 46 24.73 -1.91 2.02
CA PRO A 46 23.35 -1.47 1.85
C PRO A 46 22.38 -2.50 2.43
N TRP A 47 21.23 -2.04 2.94
CA TRP A 47 20.24 -2.85 3.65
C TRP A 47 19.91 -4.19 2.96
N ASN A 48 19.54 -4.15 1.67
CA ASN A 48 19.23 -5.36 0.90
C ASN A 48 20.38 -6.38 0.83
N SER A 49 21.62 -5.90 0.70
CA SER A 49 22.80 -6.78 0.71
C SER A 49 23.11 -7.29 2.12
N ALA A 50 22.86 -6.47 3.14
CA ALA A 50 23.03 -6.86 4.54
C ALA A 50 22.06 -7.98 4.91
N ILE A 51 20.78 -7.88 4.54
CA ILE A 51 19.79 -8.90 4.87
C ILE A 51 20.04 -10.22 4.12
N ASP A 52 20.41 -10.19 2.83
CA ASP A 52 20.83 -11.40 2.09
C ASP A 52 22.05 -12.07 2.75
N THR A 53 23.03 -11.27 3.18
CA THR A 53 24.21 -11.77 3.90
C THR A 53 23.82 -12.38 5.24
N MET A 54 22.92 -11.73 5.98
CA MET A 54 22.45 -12.22 7.27
C MET A 54 21.69 -13.55 7.14
N MET A 55 20.84 -13.70 6.11
CA MET A 55 20.18 -14.99 5.84
C MET A 55 21.19 -16.10 5.54
N GLY A 56 22.27 -15.78 4.80
CA GLY A 56 23.38 -16.70 4.57
C GLY A 56 24.14 -17.10 5.83
N GLU A 57 24.44 -16.13 6.70
CA GLU A 57 25.12 -16.40 7.97
C GLU A 57 24.24 -17.25 8.91
N LEU A 58 22.95 -16.93 9.03
CA LEU A 58 21.98 -17.70 9.81
C LEU A 58 21.88 -19.15 9.32
N HIS A 59 21.81 -19.34 8.00
CA HIS A 59 21.81 -20.66 7.41
C HIS A 59 23.10 -21.43 7.72
N SER A 60 24.26 -20.78 7.66
CA SER A 60 25.55 -21.41 8.01
C SER A 60 25.63 -21.86 9.48
N GLN A 61 24.85 -21.24 10.35
CA GLN A 61 24.70 -21.58 11.77
C GLN A 61 23.64 -22.67 12.03
N GLY A 62 22.99 -23.17 10.99
CA GLY A 62 21.99 -24.24 11.06
C GLY A 62 20.54 -23.78 11.07
N THR A 63 20.28 -22.46 10.92
CA THR A 63 18.91 -21.95 10.83
C THR A 63 18.26 -22.45 9.54
N THR A 64 17.11 -23.09 9.69
CA THR A 64 16.33 -23.64 8.59
C THR A 64 15.37 -22.61 8.01
N ILE A 65 14.96 -22.82 6.75
CA ILE A 65 13.93 -21.99 6.11
C ILE A 65 12.60 -22.02 6.88
N ASP A 66 12.27 -23.14 7.52
CA ASP A 66 11.05 -23.31 8.31
C ASP A 66 11.09 -22.49 9.61
N GLU A 67 12.26 -22.30 10.21
CA GLU A 67 12.44 -21.41 11.36
C GLU A 67 12.29 -19.94 10.97
N ILE A 68 12.86 -19.54 9.83
CA ILE A 68 12.67 -18.19 9.27
C ILE A 68 11.17 -17.95 8.97
N ALA A 69 10.52 -18.89 8.28
CA ALA A 69 9.08 -18.82 8.02
C ALA A 69 8.25 -18.85 9.32
N GLY A 70 8.67 -19.62 10.32
CA GLY A 70 8.07 -19.64 11.65
C GLY A 70 8.13 -18.29 12.33
N SER A 71 9.28 -17.62 12.26
CA SER A 71 9.48 -16.28 12.81
C SER A 71 8.57 -15.24 12.15
N ILE A 72 8.62 -15.09 10.82
CA ILE A 72 7.87 -14.03 10.14
C ILE A 72 6.35 -14.24 10.22
N ARG A 73 5.86 -15.48 10.38
CA ARG A 73 4.43 -15.75 10.65
C ARG A 73 3.90 -15.12 11.94
N THR A 74 4.79 -14.79 12.88
CA THR A 74 4.41 -14.14 14.14
C THR A 74 4.38 -12.61 14.05
N ALA A 75 4.73 -12.04 12.89
CA ALA A 75 4.68 -10.60 12.67
C ALA A 75 3.28 -10.03 12.98
N PRO A 76 3.18 -8.90 13.70
CA PRO A 76 1.90 -8.34 14.10
C PRO A 76 1.11 -7.87 12.87
N LEU A 77 -0.06 -8.48 12.65
CA LEU A 77 -0.98 -8.08 11.60
C LEU A 77 -2.35 -7.77 12.22
N SER A 78 -2.80 -6.52 12.11
CA SER A 78 -4.06 -6.07 12.70
C SER A 78 -5.28 -6.63 11.96
N HIS A 79 -6.28 -7.09 12.71
CA HIS A 79 -7.55 -7.55 12.14
C HIS A 79 -8.27 -6.47 11.31
N HIS A 80 -8.03 -5.18 11.60
CA HIS A 80 -8.55 -4.06 10.80
C HIS A 80 -7.92 -4.02 9.39
N VAL A 81 -6.63 -4.34 9.26
CA VAL A 81 -5.97 -4.45 7.95
C VAL A 81 -6.54 -5.63 7.16
N VAL A 82 -6.72 -6.78 7.81
CA VAL A 82 -7.38 -7.96 7.19
C VAL A 82 -8.77 -7.59 6.68
N ALA A 83 -9.57 -6.91 7.51
CA ALA A 83 -10.92 -6.49 7.17
C ALA A 83 -10.92 -5.50 6.01
N ALA A 84 -10.03 -4.52 6.01
CA ALA A 84 -9.87 -3.53 4.95
C ALA A 84 -9.53 -4.18 3.60
N ILE A 85 -8.53 -5.08 3.57
CA ILE A 85 -8.12 -5.81 2.36
C ILE A 85 -9.27 -6.65 1.81
N LYS A 86 -9.89 -7.50 2.65
CA LYS A 86 -10.98 -8.38 2.21
C LYS A 86 -12.22 -7.60 1.76
N THR A 87 -12.53 -6.50 2.43
CA THR A 87 -13.66 -5.64 2.06
C THR A 87 -13.39 -4.90 0.75
N ALA A 88 -12.19 -4.34 0.56
CA ALA A 88 -11.80 -3.72 -0.69
C ALA A 88 -11.87 -4.69 -1.87
N GLN A 89 -11.37 -5.93 -1.69
CA GLN A 89 -11.50 -6.99 -2.69
C GLN A 89 -12.98 -7.31 -2.99
N ALA A 90 -13.81 -7.48 -1.96
CA ALA A 90 -15.24 -7.78 -2.12
C ALA A 90 -16.02 -6.65 -2.80
N LEU A 91 -15.58 -5.40 -2.62
CA LEU A 91 -16.11 -4.24 -3.30
C LEU A 91 -15.64 -4.13 -4.76
N GLY A 92 -14.74 -5.00 -5.21
CA GLY A 92 -14.29 -5.04 -6.60
C GLY A 92 -13.00 -4.30 -6.88
N CYS A 93 -12.28 -3.84 -5.84
CA CYS A 93 -11.00 -3.19 -6.02
C CYS A 93 -9.94 -4.20 -6.45
N GLU A 94 -9.06 -3.78 -7.35
CA GLU A 94 -7.81 -4.48 -7.60
C GLU A 94 -6.82 -4.11 -6.50
N LEU A 95 -6.16 -5.09 -5.90
CA LEU A 95 -5.19 -4.87 -4.83
C LEU A 95 -3.81 -5.30 -5.31
N ARG A 96 -2.80 -4.44 -5.13
CA ARG A 96 -1.39 -4.73 -5.42
C ARG A 96 -0.52 -4.41 -4.21
N ILE A 97 0.66 -5.02 -4.14
CA ILE A 97 1.70 -4.66 -3.18
C ILE A 97 2.87 -4.04 -3.92
N LEU A 98 3.39 -2.94 -3.39
CA LEU A 98 4.61 -2.29 -3.83
C LEU A 98 5.49 -2.03 -2.60
N SER A 99 6.43 -2.94 -2.34
CA SER A 99 7.21 -2.90 -1.10
C SER A 99 8.70 -3.11 -1.32
N ASP A 100 9.51 -2.55 -0.42
CA ASP A 100 10.95 -2.77 -0.39
C ASP A 100 11.37 -3.96 0.51
N ALA A 101 10.39 -4.70 1.04
CA ALA A 101 10.62 -5.99 1.67
C ALA A 101 11.11 -7.03 0.63
N ASN A 102 11.06 -8.32 0.99
CA ASN A 102 11.38 -9.42 0.08
C ASN A 102 10.19 -10.37 -0.12
N ALA A 103 10.13 -10.98 -1.31
CA ALA A 103 9.02 -11.83 -1.72
C ALA A 103 8.74 -12.98 -0.73
N PHE A 104 9.77 -13.60 -0.16
CA PHE A 104 9.61 -14.73 0.75
C PHE A 104 8.88 -14.32 2.04
N PHE A 105 9.20 -13.16 2.61
CA PHE A 105 8.51 -12.65 3.80
C PHE A 105 7.07 -12.26 3.49
N ILE A 106 6.84 -11.51 2.41
CA ILE A 106 5.50 -11.11 2.00
C ILE A 106 4.62 -12.34 1.78
N ASP A 107 5.05 -13.27 0.93
CA ASP A 107 4.30 -14.47 0.57
C ASP A 107 3.97 -15.32 1.81
N THR A 108 4.94 -15.47 2.72
CA THR A 108 4.76 -16.25 3.95
C THR A 108 3.69 -15.66 4.85
N VAL A 109 3.71 -14.34 5.09
CA VAL A 109 2.70 -13.65 5.91
C VAL A 109 1.33 -13.70 5.24
N LEU A 110 1.26 -13.37 3.95
CA LEU A 110 -0.01 -13.38 3.23
C LEU A 110 -0.65 -14.77 3.19
N ALA A 111 0.15 -15.82 2.97
CA ALA A 111 -0.33 -17.19 3.02
C ALA A 111 -0.85 -17.55 4.43
N HIS A 112 -0.10 -17.20 5.47
CA HIS A 112 -0.46 -17.50 6.85
C HIS A 112 -1.81 -16.88 7.28
N HIS A 113 -2.08 -15.65 6.84
CA HIS A 113 -3.33 -14.94 7.16
C HIS A 113 -4.46 -15.14 6.14
N GLY A 114 -4.27 -16.00 5.14
CA GLY A 114 -5.28 -16.26 4.10
C GLY A 114 -5.57 -15.05 3.22
N LEU A 115 -4.53 -14.27 2.90
CA LEU A 115 -4.57 -13.06 2.08
C LEU A 115 -3.85 -13.22 0.73
N ALA A 116 -3.15 -14.34 0.49
CA ALA A 116 -2.41 -14.57 -0.76
C ALA A 116 -3.27 -14.41 -2.03
N GLY A 117 -4.54 -14.81 -1.98
CA GLY A 117 -5.48 -14.65 -3.10
C GLY A 117 -6.13 -13.26 -3.21
N CYS A 118 -5.73 -12.30 -2.39
CA CYS A 118 -6.30 -10.94 -2.42
C CYS A 118 -5.57 -10.01 -3.40
N PHE A 119 -4.30 -10.27 -3.69
CA PHE A 119 -3.45 -9.36 -4.46
C PHE A 119 -3.26 -9.89 -5.89
N SER A 120 -3.45 -9.03 -6.89
CA SER A 120 -3.22 -9.35 -8.30
C SER A 120 -1.74 -9.29 -8.68
N GLU A 121 -0.96 -8.47 -7.97
CA GLU A 121 0.47 -8.27 -8.22
C GLU A 121 1.21 -7.90 -6.93
N ILE A 122 2.45 -8.36 -6.82
CA ILE A 122 3.41 -8.00 -5.76
C ILE A 122 4.71 -7.59 -6.45
N SER A 123 5.03 -6.31 -6.41
CA SER A 123 6.32 -5.77 -6.86
C SER A 123 7.21 -5.55 -5.63
N THR A 124 8.31 -6.30 -5.54
CA THR A 124 9.19 -6.32 -4.35
C THR A 124 10.58 -6.85 -4.71
N ASN A 125 11.54 -6.82 -3.78
CA ASN A 125 12.82 -7.52 -3.95
C ASN A 125 12.61 -9.05 -4.05
N SER A 126 13.16 -9.67 -5.09
CA SER A 126 13.01 -11.11 -5.32
C SER A 126 13.68 -11.92 -4.22
N ALA A 127 13.07 -13.06 -3.89
CA ALA A 127 13.62 -14.01 -2.92
C ALA A 127 13.46 -15.44 -3.44
N SER A 128 14.42 -16.30 -3.14
CA SER A 128 14.39 -17.72 -3.49
C SER A 128 15.17 -18.54 -2.49
N VAL A 129 14.79 -19.80 -2.30
CA VAL A 129 15.56 -20.75 -1.51
C VAL A 129 16.48 -21.50 -2.47
N ASP A 130 17.79 -21.46 -2.25
CA ASP A 130 18.75 -22.13 -3.11
C ASP A 130 18.80 -23.65 -2.86
N ALA A 131 19.63 -24.35 -3.64
CA ALA A 131 19.78 -25.80 -3.54
C ALA A 131 20.31 -26.28 -2.17
N GLY A 132 20.94 -25.41 -1.39
CA GLY A 132 21.41 -25.68 -0.03
C GLY A 132 20.33 -25.46 1.04
N GLY A 133 19.18 -24.90 0.69
CA GLY A 133 18.14 -24.50 1.65
C GLY A 133 18.36 -23.09 2.22
N CYS A 134 19.28 -22.31 1.66
CA CYS A 134 19.55 -20.94 2.10
C CYS A 134 18.59 -19.96 1.42
N LEU A 135 18.00 -19.05 2.20
CA LEU A 135 17.21 -17.95 1.67
C LEU A 135 18.12 -16.92 1.02
N ARG A 136 17.91 -16.68 -0.28
CA ARG A 136 18.63 -15.70 -1.09
C ARG A 136 17.72 -14.56 -1.49
N ILE A 137 18.14 -13.34 -1.21
CA ILE A 137 17.42 -12.11 -1.50
C ILE A 137 18.23 -11.29 -2.52
N THR A 138 17.56 -10.90 -3.60
CA THR A 138 18.16 -10.12 -4.69
C THR A 138 17.37 -8.84 -4.91
N PRO A 139 18.03 -7.72 -5.22
CA PRO A 139 17.35 -6.46 -5.34
C PRO A 139 16.49 -6.38 -6.60
N HIS A 140 15.43 -5.59 -6.52
CA HIS A 140 14.57 -5.33 -7.66
C HIS A 140 15.31 -4.59 -8.79
N HIS A 141 16.14 -3.62 -8.43
CA HIS A 141 17.07 -2.95 -9.34
C HIS A 141 18.50 -3.39 -9.03
N ASP A 142 19.20 -3.91 -10.04
CA ASP A 142 20.59 -4.31 -9.85
C ASP A 142 21.48 -3.09 -9.59
N PHE A 143 22.06 -3.06 -8.39
CA PHE A 143 23.04 -2.07 -7.94
C PHE A 143 24.38 -2.70 -7.54
N ARG A 144 24.53 -4.03 -7.65
CA ARG A 144 25.66 -4.79 -7.08
C ARG A 144 26.93 -4.74 -7.96
N HIS A 145 26.82 -4.29 -9.21
CA HIS A 145 27.92 -4.38 -10.19
C HIS A 145 28.55 -3.04 -10.63
N GLY A 146 28.40 -1.96 -9.86
CA GLY A 146 29.18 -0.72 -10.02
C GLY A 146 29.00 0.06 -11.35
N ALA A 147 28.22 -0.47 -12.31
CA ALA A 147 27.97 0.13 -13.62
C ALA A 147 26.58 0.77 -13.75
N CYS A 148 25.68 0.54 -12.79
CA CYS A 148 24.34 1.13 -12.81
C CYS A 148 24.25 2.20 -11.73
N SER A 149 24.14 3.47 -12.14
CA SER A 149 23.68 4.53 -11.27
C SER A 149 22.33 4.10 -10.68
N SER A 150 22.31 3.82 -9.37
CA SER A 150 21.12 3.67 -8.50
C SER A 150 19.80 3.96 -9.21
N HIS A 151 19.29 2.96 -9.95
CA HIS A 151 18.07 3.03 -10.77
C HIS A 151 17.81 4.40 -11.46
N GLY A 152 18.81 5.20 -11.83
CA GLY A 152 18.69 6.58 -12.35
C GLY A 152 17.78 7.57 -11.60
N CYS A 153 17.39 7.35 -10.33
CA CYS A 153 16.51 8.29 -9.61
C CYS A 153 17.35 9.28 -8.80
N THR A 154 16.97 10.56 -8.81
CA THR A 154 17.71 11.63 -8.11
C THR A 154 17.24 11.86 -6.68
N LEU A 155 16.16 11.22 -6.25
CA LEU A 155 15.64 11.38 -4.89
C LEU A 155 16.45 10.55 -3.90
N ALA A 156 16.99 11.23 -2.88
CA ALA A 156 17.75 10.60 -1.81
C ALA A 156 16.89 9.69 -0.90
N THR A 157 15.57 9.72 -1.03
CA THR A 157 14.64 8.84 -0.30
C THR A 157 14.51 7.46 -0.94
N CYS A 158 15.01 7.27 -2.17
CA CYS A 158 14.96 5.98 -2.85
C CYS A 158 16.17 5.13 -2.45
N PRO A 159 15.96 3.94 -1.88
CA PRO A 159 17.05 3.04 -1.59
C PRO A 159 17.58 2.41 -2.89
N PRO A 160 18.88 2.05 -2.94
CA PRO A 160 19.53 1.64 -4.19
C PRO A 160 18.95 0.35 -4.80
N ASN A 161 18.32 -0.49 -3.99
CA ASN A 161 17.77 -1.78 -4.39
C ASN A 161 16.39 -1.68 -5.05
N MET A 162 15.58 -0.67 -4.73
CA MET A 162 14.25 -0.55 -5.31
C MET A 162 13.72 0.88 -5.28
N CYS A 163 13.43 1.43 -6.46
CA CYS A 163 12.77 2.71 -6.59
C CYS A 163 11.28 2.47 -6.77
N LYS A 164 10.51 2.50 -5.68
CA LYS A 164 9.05 2.35 -5.73
C LYS A 164 8.40 3.34 -6.70
N GLY A 165 8.96 4.55 -6.87
CA GLY A 165 8.42 5.51 -7.82
C GLY A 165 8.61 5.15 -9.29
N LYS A 166 9.67 4.41 -9.66
CA LYS A 166 9.80 3.89 -11.03
C LYS A 166 8.83 2.76 -11.30
N VAL A 167 8.70 1.85 -10.35
CA VAL A 167 7.71 0.78 -10.42
C VAL A 167 6.30 1.35 -10.50
N MET A 168 5.97 2.37 -9.70
CA MET A 168 4.69 3.09 -9.79
C MET A 168 4.46 3.73 -11.17
N GLU A 169 5.48 4.29 -11.82
CA GLU A 169 5.34 4.81 -13.19
C GLU A 169 4.98 3.69 -14.19
N GLU A 170 5.62 2.53 -14.08
CA GLU A 170 5.33 1.35 -14.93
C GLU A 170 3.91 0.85 -14.70
N LEU A 171 3.49 0.71 -13.43
CA LEU A 171 2.12 0.33 -13.05
C LEU A 171 1.09 1.31 -13.62
N LEU A 172 1.30 2.62 -13.46
CA LEU A 172 0.39 3.64 -13.99
C LEU A 172 0.30 3.63 -15.53
N GLN A 173 1.41 3.32 -16.22
CA GLN A 173 1.44 3.18 -17.68
C GLN A 173 0.66 1.95 -18.13
N GLU A 174 0.84 0.81 -17.47
CA GLU A 174 0.08 -0.42 -17.70
C GLU A 174 -1.43 -0.16 -17.54
N LEU A 175 -1.85 0.37 -16.39
CA LEU A 175 -3.26 0.70 -16.10
C LEU A 175 -3.87 1.62 -17.17
N SER A 176 -3.09 2.61 -17.63
CA SER A 176 -3.54 3.56 -18.64
C SER A 176 -3.63 2.92 -20.03
N ALA A 177 -2.68 2.05 -20.39
CA ALA A 177 -2.66 1.34 -21.66
C ALA A 177 -3.83 0.35 -21.76
N GLU A 178 -4.09 -0.42 -20.70
CA GLU A 178 -5.21 -1.36 -20.63
C GLU A 178 -6.56 -0.64 -20.73
N ALA A 179 -6.69 0.54 -20.12
CA ALA A 179 -7.88 1.37 -20.24
C ALA A 179 -8.07 1.93 -21.66
N ALA A 180 -6.98 2.36 -22.32
CA ALA A 180 -7.02 2.92 -23.67
C ALA A 180 -7.47 1.90 -24.73
N VAL A 181 -7.14 0.62 -24.55
CA VAL A 181 -7.58 -0.48 -25.44
C VAL A 181 -8.93 -1.09 -25.03
N GLY A 182 -9.55 -0.63 -23.95
CA GLY A 182 -10.86 -1.07 -23.49
C GLY A 182 -10.87 -2.42 -22.74
N ASN A 183 -9.70 -2.92 -22.30
CA ASN A 183 -9.60 -4.16 -21.52
C ASN A 183 -10.04 -3.98 -20.06
N ARG A 184 -10.03 -2.75 -19.56
CA ARG A 184 -10.49 -2.36 -18.23
C ARG A 184 -11.03 -0.94 -18.23
N ARG A 185 -11.71 -0.55 -17.16
CA ARG A 185 -12.12 0.84 -16.99
C ARG A 185 -10.99 1.72 -16.44
N PRO A 186 -11.00 3.04 -16.74
CA PRO A 186 -10.08 3.97 -16.11
C PRO A 186 -10.17 3.87 -14.59
N SER A 187 -9.02 3.66 -13.94
CA SER A 187 -8.96 3.43 -12.51
C SER A 187 -8.37 4.62 -11.76
N ARG A 188 -8.88 4.87 -10.55
CA ARG A 188 -8.26 5.74 -9.55
C ARG A 188 -7.29 4.91 -8.72
N VAL A 189 -6.10 5.46 -8.43
CA VAL A 189 -5.10 4.77 -7.61
C VAL A 189 -5.18 5.28 -6.18
N VAL A 190 -5.13 4.36 -5.22
CA VAL A 190 -4.99 4.64 -3.78
C VAL A 190 -3.70 3.98 -3.31
N TYR A 191 -2.71 4.77 -2.92
CA TYR A 191 -1.43 4.25 -2.43
C TYR A 191 -1.31 4.48 -0.92
N LEU A 192 -0.94 3.44 -0.18
CA LEU A 192 -0.74 3.47 1.28
C LEU A 192 0.73 3.15 1.60
N GLY A 193 1.34 3.91 2.50
CA GLY A 193 2.72 3.68 2.94
C GLY A 193 3.10 4.53 4.16
N ASP A 194 4.27 4.28 4.72
CA ASP A 194 4.78 4.91 5.95
C ASP A 194 6.20 5.49 5.78
N GLY A 195 7.07 4.81 5.05
CA GLY A 195 8.50 5.05 5.02
C GLY A 195 8.94 6.09 3.99
N ARG A 196 10.22 6.50 4.04
CA ARG A 196 10.72 7.53 3.12
C ARG A 196 10.72 7.03 1.67
N GLY A 197 10.91 5.73 1.47
CA GLY A 197 10.78 5.05 0.17
C GLY A 197 9.43 5.28 -0.51
N ASP A 198 8.37 5.59 0.25
CA ASP A 198 7.01 5.82 -0.26
C ASP A 198 6.78 7.27 -0.73
N TYR A 199 7.74 8.17 -0.50
CA TYR A 199 7.65 9.54 -0.99
C TYR A 199 7.76 9.62 -2.51
N CYS A 200 8.68 8.85 -3.11
CA CYS A 200 8.88 8.86 -4.56
C CYS A 200 7.64 8.45 -5.38
N PRO A 201 6.95 7.33 -5.08
CA PRO A 201 5.71 6.96 -5.78
C PRO A 201 4.59 7.98 -5.59
N THR A 202 4.52 8.66 -4.44
CA THR A 202 3.55 9.73 -4.19
C THR A 202 3.64 10.88 -5.21
N LEU A 203 4.84 11.19 -5.70
CA LEU A 203 5.06 12.23 -6.72
C LEU A 203 4.56 11.84 -8.13
N LYS A 204 4.26 10.55 -8.34
CA LYS A 204 3.83 10.02 -9.65
C LYS A 204 2.31 10.09 -9.80
N LEU A 205 1.60 10.04 -8.69
CA LEU A 205 0.14 10.10 -8.63
C LEU A 205 -0.41 11.39 -9.27
N ALA A 206 -1.60 11.28 -9.87
CA ALA A 206 -2.32 12.40 -10.45
C ALA A 206 -3.31 13.02 -9.44
N ALA A 207 -3.91 14.16 -9.79
CA ALA A 207 -4.85 14.87 -8.93
C ALA A 207 -6.16 14.10 -8.63
N ARG A 208 -6.45 13.03 -9.40
CA ARG A 208 -7.61 12.16 -9.20
C ARG A 208 -7.34 10.98 -8.24
N ASP A 209 -6.07 10.75 -7.94
CA ASP A 209 -5.57 9.63 -7.15
C ASP A 209 -5.40 10.04 -5.67
N TYR A 210 -5.14 9.06 -4.83
CA TYR A 210 -5.06 9.22 -3.38
C TYR A 210 -3.73 8.69 -2.84
N MET A 211 -3.12 9.45 -1.94
CA MET A 211 -2.01 9.03 -1.09
C MET A 211 -2.47 8.96 0.36
N MET A 212 -2.22 7.83 1.02
CA MET A 212 -2.59 7.56 2.40
C MET A 212 -1.33 7.34 3.26
N PRO A 213 -0.68 8.43 3.72
CA PRO A 213 0.50 8.32 4.55
C PRO A 213 0.16 7.87 5.97
N ARG A 214 0.94 6.96 6.54
CA ARG A 214 0.88 6.68 7.98
C ARG A 214 1.34 7.92 8.75
N LYS A 215 0.49 8.47 9.61
CA LYS A 215 0.80 9.65 10.42
C LYS A 215 1.86 9.31 11.45
N GLY A 216 2.81 10.22 11.66
CA GLY A 216 3.94 10.01 12.57
C GLY A 216 5.07 9.16 11.98
N TYR A 217 5.01 8.84 10.69
CA TYR A 217 6.06 8.14 9.96
C TYR A 217 6.65 9.03 8.86
N PRO A 218 7.87 8.73 8.37
CA PRO A 218 8.64 9.67 7.58
C PRO A 218 7.95 10.18 6.30
N VAL A 219 7.13 9.35 5.62
CA VAL A 219 6.42 9.80 4.41
C VAL A 219 5.47 10.96 4.70
N SER A 220 4.83 10.96 5.88
CA SER A 220 3.93 12.03 6.31
C SER A 220 4.68 13.35 6.44
N ASP A 221 5.88 13.32 7.01
CA ASP A 221 6.71 14.52 7.21
C ASP A 221 7.28 15.05 5.88
N LEU A 222 7.69 14.15 4.98
CA LEU A 222 8.16 14.52 3.64
C LEU A 222 7.06 15.19 2.81
N ILE A 223 5.84 14.64 2.85
CA ILE A 223 4.67 15.23 2.18
C ILE A 223 4.32 16.59 2.80
N ALA A 224 4.42 16.72 4.13
CA ALA A 224 4.19 18.01 4.79
C ALA A 224 5.25 19.06 4.42
N GLY A 225 6.50 18.63 4.24
CA GLY A 225 7.63 19.48 3.85
C GLY A 225 7.49 20.09 2.44
N ASP A 226 6.89 19.37 1.49
CA ASP A 226 6.59 19.89 0.16
C ASP A 226 5.24 19.39 -0.39
N ARG A 227 4.14 19.83 0.25
CA ARG A 227 2.78 19.43 -0.15
C ARG A 227 2.44 19.78 -1.59
N ARG A 228 3.10 20.79 -2.19
CA ARG A 228 2.85 21.25 -3.56
C ARG A 228 3.38 20.28 -4.60
N ALA A 229 4.44 19.53 -4.28
CA ALA A 229 4.96 18.49 -5.17
C ALA A 229 4.00 17.30 -5.31
N VAL A 230 3.13 17.07 -4.32
CA VAL A 230 2.15 15.97 -4.32
C VAL A 230 0.84 16.42 -4.97
N ARG A 231 0.49 15.85 -6.12
CA ARG A 231 -0.77 16.20 -6.81
C ARG A 231 -1.98 15.47 -6.25
N ALA A 232 -1.80 14.25 -5.76
CA ALA A 232 -2.86 13.42 -5.21
C ALA A 232 -3.58 14.07 -4.02
N ASP A 233 -4.80 13.61 -3.77
CA ASP A 233 -5.49 13.87 -2.51
C ASP A 233 -4.77 13.09 -1.40
N VAL A 234 -4.42 13.76 -0.30
CA VAL A 234 -3.61 13.18 0.78
C VAL A 234 -4.49 12.95 1.99
N ARG A 235 -4.67 11.69 2.37
CA ARG A 235 -5.54 11.26 3.48
C ARG A 235 -4.81 10.35 4.44
N GLY A 236 -4.12 10.94 5.41
CA GLY A 236 -3.31 10.18 6.36
C GLY A 236 -4.13 9.42 7.40
N TRP A 237 -3.57 8.31 7.88
CA TRP A 237 -4.16 7.44 8.89
C TRP A 237 -3.26 7.33 10.13
N ALA A 238 -3.83 7.30 11.33
CA ALA A 238 -3.08 7.29 12.60
C ALA A 238 -2.85 5.88 13.17
N ASP A 239 -3.82 4.99 12.99
CA ASP A 239 -3.80 3.61 13.46
C ASP A 239 -4.52 2.70 12.46
N PHE A 240 -4.50 1.38 12.68
CA PHE A 240 -5.08 0.44 11.73
C PHE A 240 -6.61 0.52 11.59
N LYS A 241 -7.31 1.02 12.61
CA LYS A 241 -8.76 1.27 12.51
C LYS A 241 -9.02 2.51 11.66
N ASP A 242 -8.19 3.54 11.80
CA ASP A 242 -8.20 4.73 10.94
C ASP A 242 -7.84 4.35 9.50
N LEU A 243 -6.85 3.47 9.29
CA LEU A 243 -6.51 2.93 7.96
C LEU A 243 -7.74 2.31 7.28
N GLU A 244 -8.42 1.39 7.97
CA GLU A 244 -9.64 0.75 7.47
C GLU A 244 -10.71 1.80 7.13
N THR A 245 -10.95 2.74 8.05
CA THR A 245 -11.98 3.78 7.90
C THR A 245 -11.70 4.69 6.69
N VAL A 246 -10.46 5.18 6.57
CA VAL A 246 -10.05 6.08 5.49
C VAL A 246 -10.07 5.37 4.14
N LEU A 247 -9.53 4.15 4.05
CA LEU A 247 -9.49 3.38 2.81
C LEU A 247 -10.90 3.10 2.30
N LEU A 248 -11.78 2.59 3.16
CA LEU A 248 -13.16 2.27 2.78
C LEU A 248 -13.96 3.54 2.45
N GLY A 249 -13.70 4.66 3.12
CA GLY A 249 -14.28 5.95 2.78
C GLY A 249 -13.89 6.41 1.37
N ILE A 250 -12.60 6.32 1.01
CA ILE A 250 -12.12 6.64 -0.35
C ILE A 250 -12.79 5.73 -1.39
N ILE A 251 -12.87 4.43 -1.13
CA ILE A 251 -13.51 3.47 -2.06
C ILE A 251 -14.98 3.85 -2.29
N GLN A 252 -15.71 4.19 -1.23
CA GLN A 252 -17.11 4.64 -1.33
C GLN A 252 -17.25 5.94 -2.12
N GLU A 253 -16.35 6.90 -1.92
CA GLU A 253 -16.33 8.15 -2.70
C GLU A 253 -16.06 7.89 -4.19
N CYS A 254 -15.10 7.03 -4.50
CA CYS A 254 -14.80 6.62 -5.88
C CYS A 254 -16.02 5.95 -6.54
N ALA A 255 -16.71 5.06 -5.83
CA ALA A 255 -17.91 4.41 -6.32
C ALA A 255 -19.04 5.44 -6.57
N ALA A 256 -19.24 6.39 -5.66
CA ALA A 256 -20.24 7.45 -5.82
C ALA A 256 -19.91 8.40 -6.98
N ALA A 257 -18.64 8.70 -7.22
CA ALA A 257 -18.20 9.50 -8.35
C ALA A 257 -18.47 8.79 -9.69
N ALA A 258 -18.17 7.49 -9.79
CA ALA A 258 -18.42 6.70 -10.99
C ALA A 258 -19.90 6.65 -11.38
N ILE A 259 -20.82 6.57 -10.40
CA ILE A 259 -22.27 6.61 -10.67
C ILE A 259 -22.69 7.96 -11.26
N LYS A 260 -22.16 9.08 -10.74
CA LYS A 260 -22.47 10.42 -11.26
C LYS A 260 -21.96 10.61 -12.69
N GLU A 261 -20.74 10.18 -12.97
CA GLU A 261 -20.15 10.24 -14.31
C GLU A 261 -20.95 9.42 -15.33
N SER A 262 -21.52 8.28 -14.92
CA SER A 262 -22.42 7.47 -15.78
C SER A 262 -23.78 8.13 -16.04
N HIS A 263 -24.34 8.85 -15.06
CA HIS A 263 -25.63 9.53 -15.21
C HIS A 263 -25.54 10.82 -16.04
N ASP A 264 -24.42 11.53 -15.99
CA ASP A 264 -24.22 12.76 -16.78
C ASP A 264 -23.93 12.43 -18.26
N GLY A 265 -23.31 11.28 -18.54
CA GLY A 265 -23.09 10.77 -19.90
C GLY A 265 -24.36 10.31 -20.63
N ASP A 266 -25.42 9.95 -19.90
CA ASP A 266 -26.68 9.44 -20.46
C ASP A 266 -27.73 10.57 -20.69
N GLN A 267 -27.45 11.82 -20.30
CA GLN A 267 -28.36 12.96 -20.50
C GLN A 267 -28.30 13.61 -21.90
N VAL A 268 -27.61 13.01 -22.88
CA VAL A 268 -27.57 13.50 -24.27
C VAL A 268 -28.34 12.58 -25.23
N VAL A 269 -29.56 12.20 -24.87
CA VAL A 269 -30.59 11.84 -25.86
C VAL A 269 -31.88 12.54 -25.45
N GLY A 270 -32.12 13.71 -26.06
CA GLY A 270 -33.34 14.48 -25.86
C GLY A 270 -34.56 13.70 -26.35
N MET A 271 -35.22 12.98 -25.45
CA MET A 271 -36.56 12.46 -25.67
C MET A 271 -37.56 13.47 -25.12
N VAL A 272 -38.20 14.20 -26.04
CA VAL A 272 -39.29 15.14 -25.74
C VAL A 272 -40.45 14.36 -25.13
N VAL A 273 -40.78 14.62 -23.87
CA VAL A 273 -42.01 14.13 -23.22
C VAL A 273 -42.99 15.30 -23.11
N PRO A 274 -44.26 15.17 -23.56
CA PRO A 274 -45.22 16.26 -23.48
C PRO A 274 -45.67 16.51 -22.03
N GLU A 275 -45.80 17.79 -21.67
CA GLU A 275 -46.26 18.27 -20.35
C GLU A 275 -47.60 17.66 -19.94
N CYS A 276 -47.62 17.03 -18.75
CA CYS A 276 -48.85 16.70 -18.04
C CYS A 276 -48.88 17.49 -16.73
N ARG A 277 -49.83 18.43 -16.64
CA ARG A 277 -50.03 19.33 -15.50
C ARG A 277 -50.45 18.55 -14.25
N VAL A 278 -49.77 18.78 -13.12
CA VAL A 278 -50.18 18.28 -11.79
C VAL A 278 -50.39 19.46 -10.84
N LEU A 279 -51.54 19.47 -10.17
CA LEU A 279 -51.96 20.45 -9.16
C LEU A 279 -51.26 20.20 -7.80
N PRO A 280 -51.04 21.23 -6.97
CA PRO A 280 -50.23 21.12 -5.76
C PRO A 280 -51.00 20.54 -4.56
N ALA A 281 -50.31 19.71 -3.77
CA ALA A 281 -50.75 19.28 -2.43
C ALA A 281 -49.99 20.04 -1.32
N PRO A 282 -50.58 20.23 -0.12
CA PRO A 282 -50.12 21.20 0.86
C PRO A 282 -49.05 20.66 1.83
N LYS A 283 -48.26 21.61 2.35
CA LYS A 283 -47.16 21.44 3.32
C LYS A 283 -47.66 20.98 4.69
N MET A 284 -46.93 20.06 5.31
CA MET A 284 -46.93 19.85 6.76
C MET A 284 -45.49 19.86 7.27
N ALA A 285 -45.24 20.73 8.24
CA ALA A 285 -43.99 20.87 8.96
C ALA A 285 -44.01 19.97 10.20
N MET A 286 -42.89 19.31 10.52
CA MET A 286 -42.61 18.85 11.88
C MET A 286 -41.14 19.04 12.21
N THR A 287 -40.94 19.52 13.43
CA THR A 287 -39.71 20.05 14.03
C THR A 287 -39.15 19.03 15.03
N VAL A 288 -37.91 19.32 15.48
CA VAL A 288 -37.21 18.87 16.70
C VAL A 288 -36.68 17.41 16.67
N LEU A 289 -35.50 17.05 17.19
CA LEU A 289 -34.74 17.50 18.36
C LEU A 289 -33.24 17.17 18.21
N GLN A 290 -32.36 18.09 18.64
CA GLN A 290 -30.93 17.85 18.86
C GLN A 290 -30.70 17.01 20.14
N ARG A 291 -29.69 16.14 20.12
CA ARG A 291 -28.95 15.72 21.32
C ARG A 291 -27.46 15.56 21.02
N GLN A 292 -26.66 16.27 21.80
CA GLN A 292 -25.21 16.15 21.93
C GLN A 292 -24.85 14.93 22.77
N PHE A 293 -23.68 14.32 22.50
CA PHE A 293 -22.92 13.57 23.51
C PHE A 293 -21.42 13.86 23.37
N ILE A 294 -20.81 14.07 24.52
CA ILE A 294 -19.39 14.34 24.78
C ILE A 294 -18.79 13.03 25.35
N CYS A 295 -17.58 12.65 24.94
CA CYS A 295 -16.60 12.07 25.88
C CYS A 295 -15.16 12.12 25.34
N PRO A 296 -14.15 12.09 26.23
CA PRO A 296 -12.79 12.53 25.96
C PRO A 296 -11.78 11.35 25.91
N THR A 297 -10.51 11.74 25.82
CA THR A 297 -9.27 11.16 26.40
C THR A 297 -8.20 10.69 25.43
N ASP A 298 -7.13 11.50 25.41
CA ASP A 298 -5.69 11.19 25.42
C ASP A 298 -5.25 9.73 25.47
N THR A 299 -4.24 9.40 24.63
CA THR A 299 -3.14 8.50 25.01
C THR A 299 -1.85 8.83 24.24
N HIS A 300 -0.74 8.68 24.96
CA HIS A 300 0.64 9.00 24.62
C HIS A 300 1.28 8.10 23.55
N LEU A 301 2.16 8.71 22.75
CA LEU A 301 3.03 8.08 21.74
C LEU A 301 4.20 7.31 22.34
N CYS A 302 4.47 6.13 21.76
CA CYS A 302 5.72 5.38 21.86
C CYS A 302 6.55 5.65 20.59
N GLN A 303 7.84 5.98 20.75
CA GLN A 303 8.76 6.38 19.68
C GLN A 303 9.28 5.18 18.88
N THR A 304 9.12 5.22 17.55
CA THR A 304 9.71 4.27 16.60
C THR A 304 11.06 4.77 16.09
N ARG A 305 12.02 3.85 15.92
CA ARG A 305 13.30 4.08 15.23
C ARG A 305 13.01 4.50 13.78
N ASP A 306 13.48 5.68 13.39
CA ASP A 306 13.39 6.15 12.02
C ASP A 306 14.23 5.26 11.11
N VAL A 307 13.54 4.59 10.19
CA VAL A 307 14.10 3.83 9.07
C VAL A 307 14.11 4.77 7.86
N TRP A 308 15.09 4.56 6.99
CA TRP A 308 15.47 5.40 5.86
C TRP A 308 14.40 5.78 4.86
#